data_AF-R5S4A5-F1
#
_entry.id   AF-R5S4A5-F1
#
_cell.length_a   1.000
_cell.length_b   1.000
_cell.length_c   1.000
_cell.angle_alpha   90.00
_cell.angle_beta   90.00
_cell.angle_gamma   90.00
#
_symmetry.space_group_name_H-M   'P 1'
#
loop_
_entity.id
_entity.type
_entity.pdbx_description
1 polymer ?
#
loop_
_entity_poly.entity_id
_entity_poly.type
_entity_poly.pdbx_seq_one_letter_code
_entity_poly.pdbx_strand_id
1 'polypeptide(L)'
;MLARLDEIKRANKLDFAAYVKKTQGVALNTDAIFDVQVKRLHEYKRQLLNAMHIIYLYQKLQDDPSMELQPRTFLFGAKAAPGYAVAKRIIHLINSLANQINSDPLCRGRLQVVFLENYRVSLAEHLMPASEVSQQISTAGKEASGTGNMKFMMNGALTVGTLDGANVEMHEVLGDENMFLFGLHADEVARLKAQGYAPQRLCERDDALKRVVDQLRTGFSDGVSYDDLAQRLLQRDEYMLLQDFASYCAAEQRMAKTYADRAAWDRMSLLNIARSGIFAADRAVAQYADNIWHVPHK
;
A
#
# COMPACT_ATOMS: atom_id res chain seq x y z
N MET A 1 -17.16 -1.20 23.09
CA MET A 1 -17.18 -1.56 21.65
C MET A 1 -15.82 -1.35 21.00
N LEU A 2 -15.25 -0.13 21.00
CA LEU A 2 -13.92 0.12 20.38
C LEU A 2 -12.78 -0.72 20.98
N ALA A 3 -12.68 -0.80 22.31
CA ALA A 3 -11.66 -1.65 22.96
C ALA A 3 -11.72 -3.12 22.50
N ARG A 4 -12.93 -3.67 22.28
CA ARG A 4 -13.09 -5.04 21.79
C ARG A 4 -12.65 -5.19 20.33
N LEU A 5 -12.83 -4.16 19.50
CA LEU A 5 -12.35 -4.14 18.13
C LEU A 5 -10.81 -4.18 18.10
N ASP A 6 -10.16 -3.36 18.93
CA ASP A 6 -8.69 -3.33 19.06
C ASP A 6 -8.14 -4.67 19.56
N GLU A 7 -8.76 -5.28 20.57
CA GLU A 7 -8.41 -6.63 21.03
C GLU A 7 -8.46 -7.68 19.92
N ILE A 8 -9.53 -7.67 19.10
CA ILE A 8 -9.69 -8.59 17.97
C ILE A 8 -8.59 -8.34 16.93
N LYS A 9 -8.31 -7.08 16.60
CA LYS A 9 -7.24 -6.72 15.66
C LYS A 9 -5.88 -7.19 16.17
N ARG A 10 -5.57 -6.98 17.44
CA ARG A 10 -4.34 -7.44 18.10
C ARG A 10 -4.22 -8.97 18.06
N ALA A 11 -5.30 -9.70 18.35
CA ALA A 11 -5.32 -11.16 18.26
C ALA A 11 -5.03 -11.63 16.83
N ASN A 12 -5.68 -11.04 15.82
CA ASN A 12 -5.44 -11.36 14.42
C ASN A 12 -3.97 -11.11 14.01
N LYS A 13 -3.35 -10.03 14.49
CA LYS A 13 -1.93 -9.74 14.25
C LYS A 13 -1.01 -10.79 14.86
N LEU A 14 -1.27 -11.22 16.09
CA LEU A 14 -0.52 -12.28 16.76
C LEU A 14 -0.64 -13.61 16.02
N ASP A 15 -1.87 -13.99 15.63
CA ASP A 15 -2.13 -15.22 14.87
C ASP A 15 -1.44 -15.19 13.51
N PHE A 16 -1.52 -14.07 12.79
CA PHE A 16 -0.84 -13.90 11.52
C PHE A 16 0.69 -13.95 11.66
N ALA A 17 1.26 -13.29 12.67
CA ALA A 17 2.69 -13.35 12.95
C ALA A 17 3.16 -14.77 13.29
N ALA A 18 2.39 -15.52 14.07
CA ALA A 18 2.67 -16.93 14.37
C ALA A 18 2.61 -17.80 13.10
N TYR A 19 1.61 -17.58 12.25
CA TYR A 19 1.49 -18.27 10.96
C TYR A 19 2.69 -17.98 10.04
N VAL A 20 3.08 -16.72 9.88
CA VAL A 20 4.24 -16.32 9.07
C VAL A 20 5.53 -16.88 9.64
N LYS A 21 5.70 -16.84 10.96
CA LYS A 21 6.88 -17.44 11.62
C LYS A 21 6.97 -18.94 11.37
N LYS A 22 5.85 -19.65 11.46
CA LYS A 22 5.79 -21.10 11.24
C LYS A 22 6.05 -21.47 9.78
N THR A 23 5.51 -20.72 8.83
CA THR A 23 5.51 -21.09 7.40
C THR A 23 6.68 -20.51 6.60
N GLN A 24 7.22 -19.36 7.02
CA GLN A 24 8.27 -18.64 6.30
C GLN A 24 9.47 -18.29 7.19
N GLY A 25 9.44 -18.59 8.49
CA GLY A 25 10.56 -18.33 9.41
C GLY A 25 10.73 -16.87 9.83
N VAL A 26 9.95 -15.95 9.26
CA VAL A 26 10.03 -14.50 9.52
C VAL A 26 9.29 -14.12 10.80
N ALA A 27 9.93 -13.34 11.67
CA ALA A 27 9.29 -12.76 12.85
C ALA A 27 8.75 -11.35 12.53
N LEU A 28 7.45 -11.13 12.73
CA LEU A 28 6.81 -9.83 12.50
C LEU A 28 6.72 -9.04 13.81
N ASN A 29 6.94 -7.72 13.76
CA ASN A 29 6.69 -6.84 14.90
C ASN A 29 5.19 -6.55 15.05
N THR A 30 4.50 -7.29 15.92
CA THR A 30 3.06 -7.16 16.12
C THR A 30 2.62 -5.85 16.80
N ASP A 31 3.54 -5.10 17.40
CA ASP A 31 3.25 -3.78 17.96
C ASP A 31 3.34 -2.66 16.90
N ALA A 32 3.81 -2.97 15.68
CA ALA A 32 3.87 -2.04 14.56
C ALA A 32 2.58 -2.02 13.73
N ILE A 33 2.35 -0.92 13.00
CA ILE A 33 1.30 -0.84 11.97
C ILE A 33 1.61 -1.90 10.90
N PHE A 34 0.67 -2.82 10.68
CA PHE A 34 0.74 -3.74 9.54
C PHE A 34 0.23 -3.00 8.30
N ASP A 35 1.19 -2.53 7.50
CA ASP A 35 1.00 -1.71 6.31
C ASP A 35 1.08 -2.59 5.06
N VAL A 36 -0.07 -2.86 4.44
CA VAL A 36 -0.21 -4.02 3.56
C VAL A 36 -0.52 -3.65 2.12
N GLN A 37 0.35 -4.10 1.21
CA GLN A 37 0.14 -4.02 -0.22
C GLN A 37 0.19 -5.40 -0.87
N VAL A 38 -0.97 -6.08 -0.92
CA VAL A 38 -1.11 -7.39 -1.56
C VAL A 38 -2.00 -7.35 -2.79
N LYS A 39 -1.39 -7.61 -3.94
CA LYS A 39 -2.02 -7.66 -5.26
C LYS A 39 -0.99 -8.17 -6.26
N ARG A 40 -1.43 -8.59 -7.45
CA ARG A 40 -0.52 -8.92 -8.56
C ARG A 40 0.49 -7.78 -8.76
N LEU A 41 1.71 -8.14 -9.13
CA LEU A 41 2.72 -7.13 -9.38
C LEU A 41 2.57 -6.57 -10.79
N HIS A 42 2.37 -5.26 -10.89
CA HIS A 42 2.23 -4.54 -12.15
C HIS A 42 2.61 -3.08 -11.91
N GLU A 43 3.25 -2.43 -12.89
CA GLU A 43 3.70 -1.05 -12.75
C GLU A 43 2.56 -0.07 -12.34
N TYR A 44 1.35 -0.18 -12.91
CA TYR A 44 0.22 0.69 -12.53
C TYR A 44 -0.31 0.48 -11.10
N LYS A 45 0.01 -0.66 -10.46
CA LYS A 45 -0.35 -0.94 -9.06
C LYS A 45 0.64 -0.34 -8.07
N ARG A 46 1.73 0.24 -8.60
CA ARG A 46 2.69 1.11 -7.93
C ARG A 46 3.27 0.55 -6.62
N GLN A 47 3.60 -0.75 -6.57
CA GLN A 47 4.45 -1.27 -5.50
C GLN A 47 5.81 -0.56 -5.43
N LEU A 48 6.30 -0.05 -6.57
CA LEU A 48 7.49 0.80 -6.62
C LEU A 48 7.29 2.16 -5.91
N LEU A 49 6.09 2.75 -5.95
CA LEU A 49 5.79 3.99 -5.20
C LEU A 49 5.84 3.74 -3.69
N ASN A 50 5.28 2.62 -3.24
CA ASN A 50 5.39 2.21 -1.83
C ASN A 50 6.86 1.99 -1.43
N ALA A 51 7.63 1.27 -2.26
CA ALA A 51 9.07 1.10 -2.02
C ALA A 51 9.83 2.44 -1.96
N MET A 52 9.49 3.40 -2.83
CA MET A 52 10.04 4.76 -2.78
C MET A 52 9.74 5.48 -1.47
N HIS A 53 8.52 5.36 -0.95
CA HIS A 53 8.16 5.92 0.36
C HIS A 53 8.91 5.24 1.51
N ILE A 54 9.12 3.93 1.46
CA ILE A 54 9.92 3.20 2.44
C ILE A 54 11.38 3.69 2.42
N ILE A 55 11.96 3.90 1.23
CA ILE A 55 13.30 4.51 1.09
C ILE A 55 13.34 5.90 1.75
N TYR A 56 12.32 6.72 1.51
CA TYR A 56 12.20 8.04 2.12
C TYR A 56 12.13 7.98 3.65
N LEU A 57 11.31 7.11 4.23
CA LEU A 57 11.25 6.92 5.68
C LEU A 57 12.58 6.45 6.25
N TYR A 58 13.25 5.53 5.58
CA TYR A 58 14.56 5.04 5.97
C TYR A 58 15.62 6.15 5.94
N GLN A 59 15.65 6.97 4.88
CA GLN A 59 16.56 8.12 4.78
C GLN A 59 16.29 9.16 5.88
N LYS A 60 15.02 9.46 6.18
CA LYS A 60 14.65 10.34 7.29
C LYS A 60 15.15 9.81 8.62
N LEU A 61 15.01 8.51 8.84
CA LEU A 61 15.49 7.84 10.05
C LEU A 61 17.02 7.87 10.16
N GLN A 62 17.74 7.74 9.04
CA GLN A 62 19.20 7.88 9.01
C GLN A 62 19.65 9.32 9.28
N ASP A 63 18.94 10.31 8.75
CA ASP A 63 19.25 11.73 8.95
C ASP A 63 19.00 12.16 10.41
N ASP A 64 17.91 11.67 11.01
CA ASP A 64 17.56 11.91 12.41
C ASP A 64 17.15 10.60 13.11
N PRO A 65 18.11 9.88 13.72
CA PRO A 65 17.83 8.68 14.50
C PRO A 65 16.84 8.89 15.66
N SER A 66 16.71 10.13 16.15
CA SER A 66 15.82 10.47 17.27
C SER A 66 14.39 10.78 16.85
N MET A 67 14.12 10.91 15.55
CA MET A 67 12.79 11.26 15.05
C MET A 67 11.74 10.30 15.61
N GLU A 68 10.56 10.79 15.97
CA GLU A 68 9.46 9.88 16.32
C GLU A 68 8.88 9.27 15.04
N LEU A 69 8.93 7.95 14.95
CA LEU A 69 8.33 7.19 13.86
C LEU A 69 7.39 6.16 14.48
N GLN A 70 6.10 6.23 14.14
CA GLN A 70 5.17 5.16 14.49
C GLN A 70 5.69 3.85 13.88
N PRO A 71 5.94 2.80 14.68
CA PRO A 71 6.52 1.57 14.17
C PRO A 71 5.71 1.01 13.00
N ARG A 72 6.37 0.64 11.90
CA ARG A 72 5.73 0.08 10.70
C ARG A 72 6.36 -1.23 10.25
N THR A 73 5.50 -2.18 9.93
CA THR A 73 5.85 -3.39 9.20
C THR A 73 5.14 -3.36 7.85
N PHE A 74 5.89 -3.05 6.80
CA PHE A 74 5.42 -3.08 5.41
C PHE A 74 5.37 -4.51 4.91
N LEU A 75 4.18 -4.97 4.52
CA LEU A 75 3.91 -6.33 4.05
C LEU A 75 3.52 -6.31 2.58
N PHE A 76 4.42 -6.82 1.74
CA PHE A 76 4.15 -7.05 0.32
C PHE A 76 3.74 -8.49 0.09
N GLY A 77 2.89 -8.71 -0.91
CA GLY A 77 2.50 -10.04 -1.34
C GLY A 77 2.01 -9.99 -2.78
N ALA A 78 2.84 -10.48 -3.70
CA ALA A 78 2.56 -10.34 -5.12
C ALA A 78 3.19 -11.47 -5.95
N LYS A 79 2.63 -11.67 -7.14
CA LYS A 79 3.22 -12.49 -8.21
C LYS A 79 3.35 -11.63 -9.45
N ALA A 80 4.47 -11.77 -10.15
CA ALA A 80 4.68 -11.19 -11.47
C ALA A 80 4.44 -12.27 -12.55
N ALA A 81 3.96 -11.85 -13.72
CA ALA A 81 3.90 -12.75 -14.87
C ALA A 81 5.33 -13.16 -15.29
N PRO A 82 5.56 -14.40 -15.77
CA PRO A 82 6.91 -14.89 -16.04
C PRO A 82 7.74 -14.01 -17.00
N GLY A 83 7.09 -13.47 -18.05
CA GLY A 83 7.72 -12.59 -19.04
C GLY A 83 7.77 -11.11 -18.66
N TYR A 84 7.21 -10.71 -17.51
CA TYR A 84 7.16 -9.31 -17.12
C TYR A 84 8.43 -8.90 -16.37
N ALA A 85 9.48 -8.60 -17.12
CA ALA A 85 10.80 -8.28 -16.59
C ALA A 85 10.79 -7.12 -15.58
N VAL A 86 10.12 -6.01 -15.90
CA VAL A 86 10.05 -4.83 -15.00
C VAL A 86 9.35 -5.17 -13.68
N ALA A 87 8.29 -5.97 -13.73
CA ALA A 87 7.64 -6.43 -12.51
C ALA A 87 8.60 -7.29 -11.66
N LYS A 88 9.27 -8.29 -12.25
CA LYS A 88 10.26 -9.10 -11.52
C LYS A 88 11.39 -8.23 -10.95
N ARG A 89 11.79 -7.18 -11.65
CA ARG A 89 12.78 -6.20 -11.19
C ARG A 89 12.31 -5.44 -9.95
N ILE A 90 11.05 -5.01 -9.92
CA ILE A 90 10.45 -4.36 -8.75
C ILE A 90 10.37 -5.33 -7.55
N ILE A 91 10.08 -6.62 -7.77
CA ILE A 91 10.15 -7.62 -6.69
C ILE A 91 11.56 -7.73 -6.13
N HIS A 92 12.58 -7.79 -7.00
CA HIS A 92 13.97 -7.87 -6.58
C HIS A 92 14.36 -6.63 -5.75
N LEU A 93 14.00 -5.42 -6.22
CA LEU A 93 14.19 -4.15 -5.50
C LEU A 93 13.62 -4.19 -4.09
N ILE A 94 12.37 -4.62 -3.93
CA ILE A 94 11.72 -4.65 -2.61
C ILE A 94 12.45 -5.62 -1.68
N ASN A 95 12.95 -6.75 -2.19
CA ASN A 95 13.72 -7.69 -1.37
C ASN A 95 15.11 -7.15 -0.99
N SER A 96 15.82 -6.46 -1.89
CA SER A 96 17.08 -5.79 -1.58
C SER A 96 16.90 -4.71 -0.51
N LEU A 97 15.86 -3.88 -0.67
CA LEU A 97 15.47 -2.87 0.32
C LEU A 97 15.12 -3.50 1.66
N ALA A 98 14.36 -4.59 1.67
CA ALA A 98 13.99 -5.32 2.87
C ALA A 98 15.21 -5.89 3.60
N ASN A 99 16.16 -6.49 2.87
CA ASN A 99 17.40 -7.01 3.45
C ASN A 99 18.21 -5.92 4.14
N GLN A 100 18.36 -4.76 3.50
CA GLN A 100 19.07 -3.62 4.08
C GLN A 100 18.37 -3.10 5.34
N ILE A 101 17.07 -2.78 5.24
CA ILE A 101 16.29 -2.21 6.36
C ILE A 101 16.24 -3.16 7.55
N ASN A 102 15.93 -4.44 7.32
CA ASN A 102 15.73 -5.39 8.42
C ASN A 102 17.04 -5.77 9.11
N SER A 103 18.19 -5.54 8.46
CA SER A 103 19.52 -5.81 9.04
C SER A 103 20.10 -4.59 9.76
N ASP A 104 19.58 -3.38 9.50
CA ASP A 104 20.04 -2.15 10.14
C ASP A 104 19.55 -2.08 11.60
N PRO A 105 20.45 -2.02 12.60
CA PRO A 105 20.08 -1.83 14.00
C PRO A 105 19.20 -0.61 14.26
N LEU A 106 19.34 0.45 13.46
CA LEU A 106 18.54 1.67 13.56
C LEU A 106 17.04 1.42 13.30
N CYS A 107 16.73 0.45 12.46
CA CYS A 107 15.36 0.10 12.07
C CYS A 107 14.67 -0.86 13.05
N ARG A 108 15.41 -1.49 13.97
CA ARG A 108 14.89 -2.53 14.85
C ARG A 108 13.69 -2.03 15.67
N GLY A 109 12.55 -2.70 15.51
CA GLY A 109 11.31 -2.35 16.20
C GLY A 109 10.59 -1.10 15.66
N ARG A 110 11.14 -0.44 14.63
CA ARG A 110 10.62 0.83 14.08
C ARG A 110 10.22 0.74 12.62
N LEU A 111 11.03 0.09 11.79
CA LEU A 111 10.78 -0.06 10.37
C LEU A 111 11.15 -1.49 9.96
N GLN A 112 10.19 -2.21 9.40
CA GLN A 112 10.37 -3.57 8.91
C GLN A 112 9.73 -3.69 7.54
N VAL A 113 10.36 -4.42 6.62
CA VAL A 113 9.80 -4.70 5.29
C VAL A 113 9.83 -6.21 5.06
N VAL A 114 8.69 -6.79 4.69
CA VAL A 114 8.60 -8.24 4.43
C VAL A 114 7.87 -8.46 3.12
N PHE A 115 8.51 -9.21 2.22
CA PHE A 115 7.84 -9.74 1.03
C PHE A 115 7.37 -11.16 1.32
N LEU A 116 6.06 -11.33 1.49
CA LEU A 116 5.46 -12.63 1.77
C LEU A 116 5.50 -13.52 0.53
N GLU A 117 6.07 -14.71 0.69
CA GLU A 117 6.23 -15.65 -0.40
C GLU A 117 4.90 -16.25 -0.87
N ASN A 118 4.81 -16.53 -2.18
CA ASN A 118 3.72 -17.27 -2.81
C ASN A 118 2.30 -16.80 -2.42
N TYR A 119 2.03 -15.49 -2.56
CA TYR A 119 0.72 -14.93 -2.25
C TYR A 119 -0.43 -15.68 -2.95
N ARG A 120 -1.41 -16.08 -2.15
CA ARG A 120 -2.56 -16.92 -2.50
C ARG A 120 -3.70 -16.70 -1.51
N VAL A 121 -4.87 -17.27 -1.80
CA VAL A 121 -6.10 -17.11 -0.98
C VAL A 121 -5.85 -17.44 0.49
N SER A 122 -5.28 -18.61 0.80
CA SER A 122 -5.04 -19.00 2.20
C SER A 122 -4.13 -18.04 2.96
N LEU A 123 -3.15 -17.41 2.30
CA LEU A 123 -2.33 -16.39 2.96
C LEU A 123 -3.15 -15.10 3.18
N ALA A 124 -4.00 -14.74 2.22
CA ALA A 124 -4.86 -13.56 2.32
C ALA A 124 -5.88 -13.69 3.47
N GLU A 125 -6.42 -14.88 3.71
CA GLU A 125 -7.36 -15.16 4.81
C GLU A 125 -6.77 -14.85 6.19
N HIS A 126 -5.47 -15.09 6.39
CA HIS A 126 -4.79 -14.72 7.63
C HIS A 126 -4.34 -13.24 7.65
N LEU A 127 -3.91 -12.72 6.50
CA LEU A 127 -3.33 -11.39 6.39
C LEU A 127 -4.37 -10.28 6.52
N MET A 128 -5.51 -10.41 5.84
CA MET A 128 -6.52 -9.35 5.75
C MET A 128 -7.09 -8.96 7.13
N PRO A 129 -7.47 -9.91 8.01
CA PRO A 129 -7.94 -9.58 9.36
C PRO A 129 -6.88 -8.90 10.24
N ALA A 130 -5.59 -9.18 9.98
CA ALA A 130 -4.45 -8.64 10.74
C ALA A 130 -3.99 -7.25 10.26
N SER A 131 -4.43 -6.80 9.09
CA SER A 131 -3.94 -5.56 8.50
C SER A 131 -4.56 -4.34 9.15
N GLU A 132 -3.74 -3.31 9.37
CA GLU A 132 -4.17 -1.99 9.83
C GLU A 132 -4.39 -1.07 8.64
N VAL A 133 -3.47 -1.10 7.68
CA VAL A 133 -3.48 -0.25 6.49
C VAL A 133 -3.57 -1.10 5.23
N SER A 134 -4.41 -0.63 4.32
CA SER A 134 -4.67 -1.21 3.01
C SER A 134 -4.17 -0.26 1.91
N GLN A 135 -3.06 -0.63 1.26
CA GLN A 135 -2.43 0.16 0.20
C GLN A 135 -3.14 -0.03 -1.14
N GLN A 136 -3.98 0.93 -1.51
CA GLN A 136 -4.80 0.93 -2.73
C GLN A 136 -4.37 2.04 -3.67
N ILE A 137 -3.07 2.02 -3.99
CA ILE A 137 -2.35 3.13 -4.60
C ILE A 137 -2.19 2.97 -6.12
N SER A 138 -3.15 2.40 -6.84
CA SER A 138 -3.04 2.31 -8.31
C SER A 138 -3.08 3.71 -8.95
N THR A 139 -2.46 3.91 -10.12
CA THR A 139 -2.62 5.19 -10.84
C THR A 139 -4.07 5.42 -11.20
N ALA A 140 -4.63 6.61 -10.94
CA ALA A 140 -6.03 6.89 -11.24
C ALA A 140 -6.38 6.65 -12.71
N GLY A 141 -7.54 6.02 -12.95
CA GLY A 141 -8.01 5.60 -14.25
C GLY A 141 -7.42 4.27 -14.75
N LYS A 142 -6.77 3.46 -13.90
CA LYS A 142 -6.16 2.16 -14.30
C LYS A 142 -6.75 0.95 -13.58
N GLU A 143 -7.24 1.11 -12.36
CA GLU A 143 -7.96 0.06 -11.65
C GLU A 143 -9.45 0.12 -11.99
N ALA A 144 -9.98 -0.92 -12.61
CA ALA A 144 -11.40 -0.94 -12.97
C ALA A 144 -12.33 -1.03 -11.74
N SER A 145 -11.89 -1.74 -10.70
CA SER A 145 -12.62 -1.89 -9.44
C SER A 145 -11.64 -2.27 -8.33
N GLY A 146 -11.29 -3.56 -8.25
CA GLY A 146 -10.48 -4.13 -7.18
C GLY A 146 -11.37 -4.67 -6.06
N THR A 147 -11.09 -5.89 -5.61
CA THR A 147 -11.87 -6.54 -4.52
C THR A 147 -11.05 -6.74 -3.24
N GLY A 148 -9.74 -6.48 -3.30
CA GLY A 148 -8.87 -6.54 -2.13
C GLY A 148 -9.18 -5.42 -1.13
N ASN A 149 -9.39 -4.20 -1.63
CA ASN A 149 -9.82 -3.03 -0.85
C ASN A 149 -11.12 -3.29 -0.08
N MET A 150 -12.12 -3.90 -0.72
CA MET A 150 -13.39 -4.29 -0.09
C MET A 150 -13.18 -5.24 1.09
N LYS A 151 -12.34 -6.26 0.91
CA LYS A 151 -12.01 -7.23 1.98
C LYS A 151 -11.30 -6.57 3.15
N PHE A 152 -10.38 -5.65 2.87
CA PHE A 152 -9.68 -4.87 3.89
C PHE A 152 -10.64 -3.98 4.68
N MET A 153 -11.54 -3.27 3.99
CA MET A 153 -12.57 -2.44 4.59
C MET A 153 -13.48 -3.26 5.52
N MET A 154 -13.95 -4.44 5.07
CA MET A 154 -14.75 -5.36 5.89
C MET A 154 -14.02 -5.88 7.13
N ASN A 155 -12.68 -5.91 7.10
CA ASN A 155 -11.83 -6.36 8.20
C ASN A 155 -11.26 -5.20 9.03
N GLY A 156 -11.74 -3.97 8.81
CA GLY A 156 -11.36 -2.80 9.59
C GLY A 156 -9.99 -2.23 9.29
N ALA A 157 -9.37 -2.57 8.16
CA ALA A 157 -8.16 -1.90 7.70
C ALA A 157 -8.53 -0.58 7.00
N LEU A 158 -7.81 0.50 7.34
CA LEU A 158 -8.02 1.82 6.74
C LEU A 158 -7.25 1.95 5.42
N THR A 159 -7.86 2.61 4.45
CA THR A 159 -7.30 2.69 3.10
C THR A 159 -6.44 3.93 2.93
N VAL A 160 -5.19 3.74 2.50
CA VAL A 160 -4.37 4.77 1.85
C VAL A 160 -4.45 4.50 0.36
N GLY A 161 -4.96 5.44 -0.43
CA GLY A 161 -5.26 5.14 -1.83
C GLY A 161 -5.55 6.36 -2.70
N THR A 162 -5.56 6.11 -4.01
CA THR A 162 -6.06 7.05 -5.00
C THR A 162 -7.56 6.93 -5.17
N LEU A 163 -8.18 7.97 -5.71
CA LEU A 163 -9.59 7.95 -6.10
C LEU A 163 -9.75 7.22 -7.46
N ASP A 164 -9.71 5.89 -7.41
CA ASP A 164 -9.77 5.01 -8.58
C ASP A 164 -10.49 3.68 -8.28
N GLY A 165 -11.11 3.08 -9.29
CA GLY A 165 -11.86 1.84 -9.15
C GLY A 165 -12.86 1.86 -7.99
N ALA A 166 -12.88 0.79 -7.18
CA ALA A 166 -13.79 0.67 -6.06
C ALA A 166 -13.44 1.58 -4.86
N ASN A 167 -12.30 2.28 -4.88
CA ASN A 167 -12.04 3.31 -3.87
C ASN A 167 -13.02 4.50 -4.02
N VAL A 168 -13.56 4.73 -5.22
CA VAL A 168 -14.61 5.75 -5.46
C VAL A 168 -15.89 5.35 -4.72
N GLU A 169 -16.37 4.12 -4.93
CA GLU A 169 -17.56 3.58 -4.26
C GLU A 169 -17.36 3.51 -2.73
N MET A 170 -16.13 3.22 -2.27
CA MET A 170 -15.79 3.28 -0.85
C MET A 170 -15.87 4.70 -0.31
N HIS A 171 -15.36 5.68 -1.05
CA HIS A 171 -15.39 7.09 -0.67
C HIS A 171 -16.83 7.62 -0.57
N GLU A 172 -17.73 7.23 -1.48
CA GLU A 172 -19.15 7.62 -1.44
C GLU A 172 -19.84 7.24 -0.12
N VAL A 173 -19.48 6.09 0.46
CA VAL A 173 -20.06 5.65 1.74
C VAL A 173 -19.21 6.06 2.94
N LEU A 174 -17.91 6.30 2.79
CA LEU A 174 -17.01 6.60 3.91
C LEU A 174 -16.78 8.08 4.16
N GLY A 175 -16.78 8.91 3.12
CA GLY A 175 -16.34 10.30 3.19
C GLY A 175 -14.82 10.44 3.37
N ASP A 176 -14.33 11.67 3.20
CA ASP A 176 -12.91 12.03 3.33
C ASP A 176 -12.36 11.74 4.74
N GLU A 177 -13.22 11.76 5.76
CA GLU A 177 -12.82 11.61 7.15
C GLU A 177 -12.50 10.17 7.56
N ASN A 178 -12.78 9.17 6.70
CA ASN A 178 -12.57 7.75 7.00
C ASN A 178 -11.63 7.03 6.01
N MET A 179 -10.95 7.79 5.14
CA MET A 179 -9.96 7.30 4.17
C MET A 179 -8.78 8.27 4.06
N PHE A 180 -7.61 7.77 3.69
CA PHE A 180 -6.43 8.59 3.43
C PHE A 180 -6.18 8.70 1.93
N LEU A 181 -7.01 9.52 1.28
CA LEU A 181 -6.93 9.74 -0.17
C LEU A 181 -5.77 10.68 -0.55
N PHE A 182 -5.17 10.42 -1.73
CA PHE A 182 -4.12 11.25 -2.31
C PHE A 182 -4.04 11.11 -3.83
N GLY A 183 -3.15 11.91 -4.42
CA GLY A 183 -2.77 11.81 -5.82
C GLY A 183 -3.74 12.51 -6.76
N LEU A 184 -3.38 12.50 -8.04
CA LEU A 184 -4.21 13.07 -9.11
C LEU A 184 -5.50 12.27 -9.33
N HIS A 185 -6.56 12.96 -9.73
CA HIS A 185 -7.75 12.33 -10.29
C HIS A 185 -7.50 11.84 -11.73
N ALA A 186 -8.34 10.93 -12.23
CA ALA A 186 -8.14 10.29 -13.52
C ALA A 186 -8.12 11.30 -14.71
N ASP A 187 -8.97 12.32 -14.65
CA ASP A 187 -9.01 13.42 -15.62
C ASP A 187 -7.76 14.31 -15.54
N GLU A 188 -7.25 14.56 -14.33
CA GLU A 188 -6.01 15.30 -14.12
C GLU A 188 -4.78 14.55 -14.63
N VAL A 189 -4.73 13.22 -14.44
CA VAL A 189 -3.70 12.35 -15.03
C VAL A 189 -3.71 12.47 -16.56
N ALA A 190 -4.88 12.37 -17.18
CA ALA A 190 -5.02 12.48 -18.64
C ALA A 190 -4.61 13.86 -19.15
N ARG A 191 -5.06 14.92 -18.47
CA ARG A 191 -4.72 16.32 -18.79
C ARG A 191 -3.22 16.58 -18.68
N LEU A 192 -2.59 16.13 -17.60
CA LEU A 192 -1.16 16.36 -17.37
C LEU A 192 -0.30 15.63 -18.42
N LYS A 193 -0.67 14.40 -18.80
CA LYS A 193 0.01 13.70 -19.92
C LYS A 193 -0.14 14.45 -21.23
N ALA A 194 -1.35 14.91 -21.55
CA ALA A 194 -1.61 15.66 -22.78
C ALA A 194 -0.84 16.99 -22.85
N GLN A 195 -0.55 17.60 -21.70
CA GLN A 195 0.23 18.84 -21.59
C GLN A 195 1.75 18.64 -21.65
N GLY A 196 2.23 17.41 -21.85
CA GLY A 196 3.66 17.12 -21.92
C GLY A 196 4.31 16.99 -20.54
N TYR A 197 3.73 16.14 -19.68
CA TYR A 197 4.30 15.77 -18.38
C TYR A 197 5.81 15.48 -18.46
N ALA A 198 6.58 16.19 -17.63
CA ALA A 198 8.04 16.16 -17.62
C ALA A 198 8.57 15.72 -16.24
N PRO A 199 8.68 14.40 -15.97
CA PRO A 199 9.03 13.85 -14.65
C PRO A 199 10.36 14.38 -14.08
N GLN A 200 11.34 14.66 -14.95
CA GLN A 200 12.67 15.15 -14.56
C GLN A 200 12.61 16.44 -13.74
N ARG A 201 11.69 17.34 -14.11
CA ARG A 201 11.52 18.64 -13.44
C ARG A 201 11.01 18.52 -12.00
N LEU A 202 10.38 17.40 -11.64
CA LEU A 202 9.96 17.15 -10.27
C LEU A 202 11.18 16.86 -9.38
N CYS A 203 12.09 15.99 -9.82
CA CYS A 203 13.32 15.69 -9.11
C CYS A 203 14.26 16.90 -8.98
N GLU A 204 14.20 17.87 -9.91
CA GLU A 204 14.97 19.12 -9.81
C GLU A 204 14.48 20.05 -8.70
N ARG A 205 13.23 19.87 -8.22
CA ARG A 205 12.57 20.78 -7.27
C ARG A 205 12.32 20.17 -5.90
N ASP A 206 12.40 18.84 -5.79
CA ASP A 206 12.18 18.09 -4.56
C ASP A 206 13.42 17.26 -4.24
N ASP A 207 14.22 17.75 -3.29
CA ASP A 207 15.45 17.11 -2.84
C ASP A 207 15.20 15.73 -2.23
N ALA A 208 14.06 15.53 -1.58
CA ALA A 208 13.70 14.24 -1.00
C ALA A 208 13.39 13.23 -2.10
N LEU A 209 12.57 13.61 -3.09
CA LEU A 209 12.31 12.77 -4.26
C LEU A 209 13.60 12.45 -5.02
N LYS A 210 14.47 13.45 -5.20
CA LYS A 210 15.77 13.27 -5.83
C LYS A 210 16.62 12.24 -5.09
N ARG A 211 16.76 12.35 -3.77
CA ARG A 211 17.51 11.39 -2.94
C ARG A 211 16.94 9.97 -3.04
N VAL A 212 15.62 9.82 -3.12
CA VAL A 212 14.98 8.51 -3.31
C VAL A 212 15.31 7.93 -4.68
N VAL A 213 15.21 8.74 -5.75
CA VAL A 213 15.55 8.29 -7.10
C VAL A 213 17.04 7.97 -7.23
N ASP A 214 17.92 8.78 -6.65
CA ASP A 214 19.37 8.53 -6.63
C ASP A 214 19.70 7.25 -5.86
N GLN A 215 19.00 6.96 -4.75
CA GLN A 215 19.15 5.68 -4.04
C GLN A 215 18.84 4.48 -4.93
N LEU A 216 17.82 4.55 -5.79
CA LEU A 216 17.53 3.47 -6.75
C LEU A 216 18.72 3.22 -7.69
N ARG A 217 19.41 4.28 -8.12
CA ARG A 217 20.58 4.19 -9.01
C ARG A 217 21.78 3.60 -8.30
N THR A 218 22.02 4.03 -7.06
CA THR A 218 23.10 3.49 -6.20
C THR A 218 22.87 2.04 -5.83
N GLY A 219 21.61 1.63 -5.61
CA GLY A 219 21.27 0.29 -5.15
C GLY A 219 21.19 0.17 -3.63
N PHE A 220 21.25 -1.05 -3.11
CA PHE A 220 21.16 -1.35 -1.68
C PHE A 220 22.38 -2.17 -1.21
N SER A 221 22.32 -2.70 0.00
CA SER A 221 23.41 -3.49 0.62
C SER A 221 23.83 -4.75 -0.15
N ASP A 222 23.05 -5.19 -1.14
CA ASP A 222 23.37 -6.32 -2.01
C ASP A 222 24.20 -5.93 -3.26
N GLY A 223 24.52 -4.65 -3.42
CA GLY A 223 25.30 -4.12 -4.55
C GLY A 223 24.54 -4.07 -5.88
N VAL A 224 23.23 -4.34 -5.89
CA VAL A 224 22.42 -4.31 -7.11
C VAL A 224 21.90 -2.90 -7.36
N SER A 225 22.33 -2.30 -8.47
CA SER A 225 21.77 -1.04 -8.97
C SER A 225 20.42 -1.27 -9.65
N TYR A 226 19.49 -0.32 -9.51
CA TYR A 226 18.19 -0.27 -10.20
C TYR A 226 18.07 0.97 -11.10
N ASP A 227 19.19 1.39 -11.69
CA ASP A 227 19.23 2.53 -12.61
C ASP A 227 18.24 2.35 -13.78
N ASP A 228 17.94 1.12 -14.20
CA ASP A 228 16.93 0.84 -15.22
C ASP A 228 15.51 1.27 -14.80
N LEU A 229 15.15 1.12 -13.53
CA LEU A 229 13.88 1.61 -12.99
C LEU A 229 13.91 3.13 -12.80
N ALA A 230 15.03 3.67 -12.29
CA ALA A 230 15.20 5.12 -12.12
C ALA A 230 15.11 5.87 -13.45
N GLN A 231 15.76 5.37 -14.50
CA GLN A 231 15.69 5.92 -15.85
C GLN A 231 14.26 5.88 -16.40
N ARG A 232 13.50 4.80 -16.18
CA ARG A 232 12.08 4.71 -16.59
C ARG A 232 11.22 5.78 -15.94
N LEU A 233 11.43 6.02 -14.64
CA LEU A 233 10.77 7.10 -13.90
C LEU A 233 11.17 8.46 -14.48
N LEU A 234 12.45 8.74 -14.62
CA LEU A 234 12.92 10.04 -15.12
C LEU A 234 12.57 10.31 -16.59
N GLN A 235 12.41 9.28 -17.43
CA GLN A 235 12.13 9.48 -18.86
C GLN A 235 10.64 9.59 -19.16
N ARG A 236 9.81 8.74 -18.54
CA ARG A 236 8.39 8.65 -18.89
C ARG A 236 7.46 8.73 -17.70
N ASP A 237 7.83 8.07 -16.59
CA ASP A 237 6.96 7.89 -15.42
C ASP A 237 5.50 7.63 -15.81
N GLU A 238 5.30 6.59 -16.63
CA GLU A 238 4.01 6.27 -17.27
C GLU A 238 2.84 6.20 -16.27
N TYR A 239 3.14 5.91 -15.00
CA TYR A 239 2.16 5.68 -13.96
C TYR A 239 2.16 6.77 -12.88
N MET A 240 2.76 7.93 -13.14
CA MET A 240 2.72 9.12 -12.26
C MET A 240 3.27 8.86 -10.86
N LEU A 241 4.29 8.02 -10.71
CA LEU A 241 4.91 7.72 -9.41
C LEU A 241 5.62 8.95 -8.85
N LEU A 242 6.38 9.67 -9.69
CA LEU A 242 7.10 10.87 -9.24
C LEU A 242 6.12 12.00 -8.92
N GLN A 243 5.08 12.14 -9.74
CA GLN A 243 4.04 13.16 -9.57
C GLN A 243 3.23 12.99 -8.29
N ASP A 244 2.84 11.75 -7.95
CA ASP A 244 2.05 11.48 -6.75
C ASP A 244 2.90 11.24 -5.50
N PHE A 245 4.24 11.27 -5.61
CA PHE A 245 5.12 10.92 -4.49
C PHE A 245 4.92 11.81 -3.26
N ALA A 246 4.91 13.12 -3.43
CA ALA A 246 4.76 14.06 -2.31
C ALA A 246 3.39 13.95 -1.64
N SER A 247 2.32 13.82 -2.43
CA SER A 247 0.95 13.67 -1.90
C SER A 247 0.76 12.31 -1.22
N TYR A 248 1.41 11.27 -1.71
CA TYR A 248 1.48 9.95 -1.06
C TYR A 248 2.17 10.03 0.30
N CYS A 249 3.37 10.63 0.38
CA CYS A 249 4.08 10.82 1.65
C CYS A 249 3.24 11.62 2.66
N ALA A 250 2.52 12.65 2.19
CA ALA A 250 1.63 13.43 3.04
C ALA A 250 0.44 12.60 3.57
N ALA A 251 -0.16 11.73 2.75
CA ALA A 251 -1.23 10.82 3.19
C ALA A 251 -0.73 9.79 4.19
N GLU A 252 0.46 9.24 3.96
CA GLU A 252 1.13 8.32 4.88
C GLU A 252 1.42 8.96 6.24
N GLN A 253 1.84 10.22 6.25
CA GLN A 253 2.04 10.97 7.48
C GLN A 253 0.72 11.22 8.23
N ARG A 254 -0.36 11.60 7.52
CA ARG A 254 -1.69 11.74 8.12
C ARG A 254 -2.18 10.42 8.72
N MET A 255 -1.97 9.31 8.01
CA MET A 255 -2.32 7.98 8.46
C MET A 255 -1.59 7.62 9.76
N ALA A 256 -0.25 7.74 9.80
CA ALA A 256 0.51 7.43 11.02
C ALA A 256 0.15 8.35 12.20
N LYS A 257 -0.07 9.65 11.95
CA LYS A 257 -0.52 10.57 13.00
C LYS A 257 -1.88 10.15 13.56
N THR A 258 -2.79 9.71 12.71
CA THR A 258 -4.12 9.24 13.13
C THR A 258 -4.02 7.92 13.89
N TYR A 259 -3.12 7.02 13.49
CA TYR A 259 -2.88 5.76 14.22
C TYR A 259 -2.41 5.99 15.67
N ALA A 260 -1.67 7.08 15.92
CA ALA A 260 -1.24 7.45 17.27
C ALA A 260 -2.42 7.81 18.19
N ASP A 261 -3.53 8.32 17.63
CA ASP A 261 -4.81 8.48 18.32
C ASP A 261 -5.66 7.22 18.13
N ARG A 262 -5.47 6.25 19.03
CA ARG A 262 -6.17 4.95 18.95
C ARG A 262 -7.69 5.08 18.94
N ALA A 263 -8.26 6.04 19.68
CA ALA A 263 -9.70 6.22 19.72
C ALA A 263 -10.25 6.71 18.37
N ALA A 264 -9.56 7.67 17.73
CA ALA A 264 -9.92 8.13 16.39
C ALA A 264 -9.75 7.01 15.35
N TRP A 265 -8.62 6.28 15.40
CA TRP A 265 -8.34 5.16 14.50
C TRP A 265 -9.42 4.07 14.57
N ASP A 266 -9.73 3.59 15.78
CA ASP A 266 -10.70 2.51 15.97
C ASP A 266 -12.11 2.93 15.56
N ARG A 267 -12.45 4.22 15.74
CA ARG A 267 -13.73 4.77 15.25
C ARG A 267 -13.80 4.75 13.73
N MET A 268 -12.75 5.17 13.04
CA MET A 268 -12.68 5.09 11.57
C MET A 268 -12.75 3.64 11.09
N SER A 269 -12.05 2.73 11.77
CA SER A 269 -12.03 1.30 11.46
C SER A 269 -13.43 0.69 11.61
N LEU A 270 -14.13 1.00 12.70
CA LEU A 270 -15.50 0.55 12.91
C LEU A 270 -16.47 1.08 11.84
N LEU A 271 -16.32 2.35 11.44
CA LEU A 271 -17.15 2.92 10.37
C LEU A 271 -16.88 2.26 9.02
N ASN A 272 -15.63 1.90 8.72
CA ASN A 272 -15.28 1.11 7.55
C ASN A 272 -16.02 -0.24 7.55
N ILE A 273 -15.99 -0.97 8.67
CA ILE A 273 -16.71 -2.25 8.81
C ILE A 273 -18.22 -2.05 8.67
N ALA A 274 -18.80 -1.07 9.36
CA ALA A 274 -20.24 -0.85 9.40
C ALA A 274 -20.81 -0.46 8.02
N ARG A 275 -20.02 0.20 7.18
CA ARG A 275 -20.45 0.69 5.86
C ARG A 275 -20.02 -0.19 4.69
N SER A 276 -19.33 -1.31 4.92
CA SER A 276 -18.84 -2.19 3.84
C SER A 276 -19.91 -3.09 3.23
N GLY A 277 -21.14 -3.11 3.76
CA GLY A 277 -22.21 -4.02 3.34
C GLY A 277 -22.58 -3.91 1.85
N ILE A 278 -22.37 -2.76 1.22
CA ILE A 278 -22.61 -2.54 -0.21
C ILE A 278 -21.74 -3.42 -1.12
N PHE A 279 -20.62 -3.92 -0.59
CA PHE A 279 -19.64 -4.75 -1.31
C PHE A 279 -19.88 -6.26 -1.15
N ALA A 280 -20.99 -6.66 -0.56
CA ALA A 280 -21.37 -8.07 -0.49
C ALA A 280 -21.57 -8.64 -1.91
N ALA A 281 -20.97 -9.80 -2.18
CA ALA A 281 -21.09 -10.47 -3.49
C ALA A 281 -22.55 -10.78 -3.83
N ASP A 282 -23.37 -11.09 -2.83
CA ASP A 282 -24.82 -11.35 -2.97
C ASP A 282 -25.54 -10.17 -3.62
N ARG A 283 -25.16 -8.92 -3.29
CA ARG A 283 -25.72 -7.72 -3.93
C ARG A 283 -25.34 -7.62 -5.40
N ALA A 284 -24.13 -8.00 -5.77
CA ALA A 284 -23.72 -8.02 -7.17
C ALA A 284 -24.49 -9.11 -7.92
N VAL A 285 -24.55 -10.33 -7.38
CA VAL A 285 -25.28 -11.47 -7.96
C VAL A 285 -26.76 -11.13 -8.17
N ALA A 286 -27.41 -10.52 -7.16
CA ALA A 286 -28.79 -10.05 -7.26
C ALA A 286 -29.01 -9.09 -8.43
N GLN A 287 -28.16 -8.07 -8.56
CA GLN A 287 -28.26 -7.11 -9.66
C GLN A 287 -27.98 -7.72 -11.04
N TYR A 288 -27.09 -8.71 -11.14
CA TYR A 288 -26.90 -9.46 -12.38
C TYR A 288 -28.14 -10.30 -12.72
N ALA A 289 -28.73 -10.95 -11.72
CA ALA A 289 -29.95 -11.72 -11.88
C ALA A 289 -31.13 -10.87 -12.36
N ASP A 290 -31.29 -9.66 -11.81
CA ASP A 290 -32.37 -8.74 -12.22
C ASP A 290 -32.14 -8.11 -13.60
N ASN A 291 -30.93 -7.58 -13.83
CA ASN A 291 -30.70 -6.66 -14.95
C ASN A 291 -30.13 -7.33 -16.21
N ILE A 292 -29.59 -8.55 -16.10
CA ILE A 292 -28.88 -9.20 -17.22
C ILE A 292 -29.38 -10.64 -17.43
N TRP A 293 -29.35 -11.48 -16.40
CA TRP A 293 -29.68 -12.90 -16.56
C TRP A 293 -31.18 -13.14 -16.57
N HIS A 294 -31.96 -12.27 -15.94
CA HIS A 294 -33.40 -12.38 -15.74
C HIS A 294 -33.81 -13.73 -15.12
N VAL A 295 -33.10 -14.11 -14.04
CA VAL A 295 -33.35 -15.35 -13.29
C VAL A 295 -33.89 -15.06 -11.88
N PRO A 296 -34.77 -15.91 -11.33
CA PRO A 296 -35.22 -15.76 -9.95
C PRO A 296 -34.04 -15.90 -8.98
N HIS A 297 -33.92 -14.98 -8.02
CA HIS A 297 -32.97 -15.05 -6.93
C HIS A 297 -33.65 -14.59 -5.63
N LYS A 298 -33.46 -15.34 -4.55
CA LYS A 298 -33.88 -15.02 -3.19
C LYS A 298 -32.88 -15.63 -2.21
#